data_AF-A0A9E7F8C6-F1
#
_entry.id   AF-A0A9E7F8C6-F1
#
_cell.length_a   1.000
_cell.length_b   1.000
_cell.length_c   1.000
_cell.angle_alpha   90.00
_cell.angle_beta   90.00
_cell.angle_gamma   90.00
#
_symmetry.space_group_name_H-M   'P 1'
#
loop_
_entity.id
_entity.type
_entity.pdbx_description
1 polymer ?
#
loop_
_entity_poly.entity_id
_entity_poly.type
_entity_poly.pdbx_seq_one_letter_code
_entity_poly.pdbx_strand_id
1 'polypeptide(L)'
;ITARHRGGGHKRLYRKIDFRRNEKDISGRIVTIEYDPNRNAYICLIHYGDGEKRYILHPRGAIIGDTIVSGTEVPISMGNALPLSAV
;
A
#
# COMPACT_ATOMS: atom_id res chain seq x y z
N ILE A 1 -18.26 -26.44 14.45
CA ILE A 1 -17.20 -25.40 14.45
C ILE A 1 -16.14 -25.80 13.44
N THR A 2 -15.99 -25.08 12.32
CA THR A 2 -14.97 -25.37 11.29
C THR A 2 -13.59 -24.80 11.63
N ALA A 3 -13.52 -23.79 12.51
CA ALA A 3 -12.27 -23.26 13.07
C ALA A 3 -12.45 -22.90 14.55
N ARG A 4 -11.55 -23.40 15.42
CA ARG A 4 -11.53 -23.09 16.87
C ARG A 4 -10.74 -21.81 17.16
N HIS A 5 -10.87 -21.27 18.38
CA HIS A 5 -10.16 -20.08 18.87
C HIS A 5 -10.42 -18.77 18.06
N ARG A 6 -11.56 -18.69 17.38
CA ARG A 6 -12.02 -17.48 16.69
C ARG A 6 -13.42 -17.11 17.20
N GLY A 7 -13.54 -15.94 17.82
CA GLY A 7 -14.81 -15.43 18.36
C GLY A 7 -14.58 -14.16 19.19
N GLY A 8 -15.57 -13.28 19.24
CA GLY A 8 -15.49 -11.99 19.92
C GLY A 8 -14.64 -10.93 19.20
N GLY A 9 -14.22 -9.90 19.93
CA GLY A 9 -13.37 -8.80 19.45
C GLY A 9 -14.13 -7.49 19.17
N HIS A 10 -13.39 -6.38 19.12
CA HIS A 10 -13.93 -5.07 18.76
C HIS A 10 -14.27 -4.98 17.26
N LYS A 11 -15.35 -4.27 16.91
CA LYS A 11 -15.74 -4.02 15.51
C LYS A 11 -14.62 -3.28 14.75
N ARG A 12 -14.30 -3.72 13.54
CA ARG A 12 -13.24 -3.13 12.69
C ARG A 12 -13.82 -2.73 11.35
N LEU A 13 -13.44 -1.56 10.84
CA LEU A 13 -13.75 -1.15 9.47
C LEU A 13 -12.66 -1.65 8.54
N TYR A 14 -13.05 -2.09 7.35
CA TYR A 14 -12.11 -2.58 6.35
C TYR A 14 -11.57 -1.42 5.51
N ARG A 15 -10.24 -1.35 5.36
CA ARG A 15 -9.57 -0.44 4.43
C ARG A 15 -9.23 -1.18 3.15
N LYS A 16 -9.71 -0.67 2.00
CA LYS A 16 -9.45 -1.24 0.68
C LYS A 16 -8.01 -0.92 0.26
N ILE A 17 -7.20 -1.95 0.15
CA ILE A 17 -5.78 -1.85 -0.22
C ILE A 17 -5.58 -2.21 -1.67
N ASP A 18 -4.73 -1.46 -2.34
CA ASP A 18 -4.25 -1.79 -3.66
C ASP A 18 -3.02 -2.70 -3.58
N PHE A 19 -3.27 -4.01 -3.57
CA PHE A 19 -2.21 -5.01 -3.67
C PHE A 19 -1.72 -5.23 -5.10
N ARG A 20 -2.49 -4.82 -6.11
CA ARG A 20 -2.17 -5.08 -7.52
C ARG A 20 -1.28 -4.00 -8.12
N ARG A 21 -1.25 -2.81 -7.52
CA ARG A 21 -0.48 -1.65 -8.02
C ARG A 21 -0.87 -1.34 -9.46
N ASN A 22 -2.17 -1.13 -9.69
CA ASN A 22 -2.70 -0.99 -11.04
C ASN A 22 -2.33 0.34 -11.71
N GLU A 23 -2.00 1.38 -10.94
CA GLU A 23 -1.63 2.69 -11.52
C GLU A 23 -0.20 2.62 -11.97
N LYS A 24 -0.06 2.23 -13.23
CA LYS A 24 1.20 2.14 -13.91
C LYS A 24 1.61 3.49 -14.45
N ASP A 25 2.88 3.79 -14.31
CA ASP A 25 3.57 4.97 -14.85
C ASP A 25 3.00 6.31 -14.36
N ILE A 26 2.20 6.27 -13.28
CA ILE A 26 1.68 7.45 -12.58
C ILE A 26 2.40 7.56 -11.24
N SER A 27 3.04 8.70 -11.01
CA SER A 27 3.68 8.99 -9.74
C SER A 27 2.65 9.33 -8.66
N GLY A 28 2.85 8.78 -7.47
CA GLY A 28 2.02 9.04 -6.30
C GLY A 28 2.86 9.38 -5.08
N ARG A 29 2.41 10.35 -4.28
CA ARG A 29 3.11 10.81 -3.08
C ARG A 29 2.50 10.19 -1.82
N ILE A 30 3.34 9.77 -0.89
CA ILE A 30 2.89 9.33 0.45
C ILE A 30 2.42 10.55 1.22
N VAL A 31 1.14 10.56 1.62
CA VAL A 31 0.54 11.66 2.39
C VAL A 31 0.44 11.32 3.87
N THR A 32 0.05 10.09 4.21
CA THR A 32 -0.06 9.64 5.59
C THR A 32 0.43 8.21 5.75
N ILE A 33 0.85 7.87 6.97
CA ILE A 33 1.13 6.51 7.41
C ILE A 33 0.15 6.21 8.55
N GLU A 34 -0.64 5.14 8.42
CA GLU A 34 -1.74 4.82 9.32
C GLU A 34 -1.67 3.39 9.83
N TYR A 35 -2.18 3.20 11.05
CA TYR A 35 -2.42 1.87 11.61
C TYR A 35 -3.69 1.25 11.02
N ASP A 36 -3.64 -0.03 10.64
CA ASP A 36 -4.81 -0.81 10.19
C ASP A 36 -5.12 -1.98 11.13
N PRO A 37 -6.28 -1.99 11.84
CA PRO A 37 -6.61 -3.05 12.78
C PRO A 37 -6.86 -4.42 12.12
N ASN A 38 -6.92 -4.50 10.79
CA ASN A 38 -7.12 -5.76 10.06
C ASN A 38 -5.80 -6.45 9.68
N ARG A 39 -4.63 -5.87 10.02
CA ARG A 39 -3.32 -6.46 9.75
C ARG A 39 -2.24 -5.92 10.69
N ASN A 40 -1.07 -6.52 10.65
CA ASN A 40 0.06 -6.09 11.49
C ASN A 40 0.85 -4.94 10.86
N ALA A 41 0.93 -4.88 9.53
CA ALA A 41 1.68 -3.86 8.81
C ALA A 41 0.93 -2.52 8.79
N TYR A 42 1.69 -1.43 8.90
CA TYR A 42 1.18 -0.08 8.61
C TYR A 42 0.81 0.05 7.13
N ILE A 43 -0.06 1.01 6.84
CA ILE A 43 -0.44 1.36 5.48
C ILE A 43 -0.08 2.81 5.19
N CYS A 44 0.15 3.10 3.92
CA CYS A 44 0.35 4.45 3.43
C CYS A 44 -0.85 4.89 2.59
N LEU A 45 -1.33 6.11 2.80
CA LEU A 45 -2.22 6.77 1.85
C LEU A 45 -1.38 7.43 0.77
N ILE A 46 -1.62 7.06 -0.48
CA ILE A 46 -0.97 7.60 -1.66
C ILE A 46 -1.95 8.53 -2.38
N HIS A 47 -1.47 9.71 -2.77
CA HIS A 47 -2.15 10.58 -3.72
C HIS A 47 -1.42 10.52 -5.05
N TYR A 48 -2.08 10.00 -6.08
CA TYR A 48 -1.56 9.94 -7.44
C TYR A 48 -1.78 11.25 -8.19
N GLY A 49 -0.98 11.49 -9.24
CA GLY A 49 -1.07 12.70 -10.07
C GLY A 49 -2.40 12.85 -10.82
N ASP A 50 -3.14 11.76 -11.03
CA ASP A 50 -4.49 11.74 -11.62
C ASP A 50 -5.61 12.11 -10.62
N GLY A 51 -5.25 12.33 -9.35
CA GLY A 51 -6.18 12.63 -8.27
C GLY A 51 -6.72 11.39 -7.54
N GLU A 52 -6.39 10.17 -7.97
CA GLU A 52 -6.76 8.98 -7.25
C GLU A 52 -6.03 8.87 -5.91
N LYS A 53 -6.74 8.29 -4.94
CA LYS A 53 -6.21 8.03 -3.60
C LYS A 53 -6.30 6.56 -3.30
N ARG A 54 -5.18 5.95 -2.96
CA ARG A 54 -5.12 4.51 -2.66
C ARG A 54 -4.31 4.23 -1.43
N TYR A 55 -4.73 3.21 -0.69
CA TYR A 55 -3.92 2.66 0.38
C TYR A 55 -3.02 1.55 -0.17
N ILE A 56 -1.76 1.58 0.24
CA ILE A 56 -0.78 0.52 -0.03
C ILE A 56 -0.19 0.04 1.29
N LEU A 57 0.49 -1.11 1.29
CA LEU A 57 1.30 -1.50 2.44
C LEU A 57 2.48 -0.55 2.59
N HIS A 58 2.77 -0.14 3.82
CA HIS A 58 3.92 0.72 4.11
C HIS A 58 5.23 -0.07 3.94
N PRO A 59 6.08 0.30 2.96
CA PRO A 59 7.40 -0.29 2.83
C PRO A 59 8.32 0.28 3.92
N ARG A 60 9.17 -0.58 4.49
CA ARG A 60 10.12 -0.17 5.52
C ARG A 60 11.04 0.92 4.98
N GLY A 61 11.16 2.03 5.70
CA GLY A 61 12.08 3.12 5.36
C GLY A 61 11.49 4.19 4.45
N ALA A 62 10.29 4.01 3.90
CA ALA A 62 9.59 5.12 3.26
C ALA A 62 9.10 6.14 4.30
N ILE A 63 9.06 7.40 3.92
CA ILE A 63 8.62 8.49 4.78
C ILE A 63 7.49 9.29 4.12
N ILE A 64 6.79 10.08 4.92
CA ILE A 64 5.77 11.00 4.38
C ILE A 64 6.45 11.96 3.41
N GLY A 65 5.88 12.07 2.23
CA GLY A 65 6.37 12.92 1.16
C GLY A 65 7.17 12.19 0.07
N ASP A 66 7.56 10.93 0.28
CA ASP A 66 8.22 10.13 -0.75
C ASP A 66 7.29 9.87 -1.94
N THR A 67 7.91 9.75 -3.12
CA THR A 67 7.22 9.43 -4.37
C THR A 67 7.38 7.95 -4.68
N ILE A 68 6.26 7.30 -4.99
CA ILE A 68 6.17 5.90 -5.41
C ILE A 68 5.62 5.86 -6.83
N VAL A 69 6.22 5.00 -7.65
CA VAL A 69 5.77 4.71 -9.02
C VAL A 69 5.69 3.20 -9.20
N SER A 70 4.68 2.74 -9.92
CA SER A 70 4.57 1.34 -10.34
C SER A 70 4.70 1.30 -11.85
N GLY A 71 5.44 0.36 -12.43
CA GLY A 71 5.65 0.33 -13.88
C GLY A 71 6.74 -0.66 -14.30
N THR A 72 6.95 -0.79 -15.61
CA THR A 72 8.00 -1.66 -16.18
C THR A 72 9.36 -0.98 -16.18
N GLU A 73 9.41 0.34 -16.39
CA GLU A 73 10.64 1.13 -16.54
C GLU A 73 10.80 2.14 -15.40
N VAL A 74 10.45 1.76 -14.17
CA VAL A 74 10.60 2.63 -12.98
C VAL A 74 11.92 2.34 -12.27
N PRO A 75 12.49 3.29 -11.51
CA PRO A 75 13.72 3.02 -10.78
C PRO A 75 13.49 1.98 -9.67
N ILE A 76 14.51 1.14 -9.43
CA ILE A 76 14.52 0.22 -8.27
C ILE A 76 14.78 1.05 -7.01
N SER A 77 13.69 1.51 -6.41
CA SER A 77 13.71 2.26 -5.15
C SER A 77 12.64 1.73 -4.20
N MET A 78 12.79 2.05 -2.92
CA MET A 78 11.85 1.61 -1.89
C MET A 78 10.43 2.07 -2.22
N GLY A 79 9.49 1.12 -2.19
CA GLY A 79 8.07 1.37 -2.44
C GLY A 79 7.63 1.26 -3.89
N ASN A 80 8.54 1.32 -4.87
CA ASN A 80 8.21 1.11 -6.28
C ASN A 80 7.84 -0.35 -6.55
N ALA A 81 6.99 -0.55 -7.56
CA ALA A 81 6.52 -1.88 -7.95
C ALA A 81 6.84 -2.14 -9.42
N LEU A 82 7.57 -3.23 -9.66
CA LEU A 82 8.02 -3.66 -10.99
C LEU A 82 7.74 -5.15 -11.21
N PRO A 83 7.66 -5.60 -12.47
CA PRO A 83 7.71 -7.02 -12.79
C PRO A 83 9.03 -7.64 -12.34
N LEU A 84 8.99 -8.92 -11.94
CA LEU A 84 10.19 -9.67 -11.52
C LEU A 84 11.27 -9.77 -12.61
N SER A 85 10.89 -9.64 -13.88
CA SER A 85 11.85 -9.65 -15.00
C SER A 85 12.69 -8.36 -15.10
N ALA A 86 12.28 -7.30 -14.42
CA ALA A 86 12.91 -5.98 -14.45
C ALA A 86 13.61 -5.62 -13.12
N VAL A 87 13.72 -6.59 -12.20
CA VAL A 87 14.42 -6.46 -10.91
C VAL A 87 15.85 -6.96 -11.05
#